data_AF-A0A078KJG7-F1
#
_entry.id   AF-A0A078KJG7-F1
#
_cell.length_a   1.000
_cell.length_b   1.000
_cell.length_c   1.000
_cell.angle_alpha   90.00
_cell.angle_beta   90.00
_cell.angle_gamma   90.00
#
_symmetry.space_group_name_H-M   'P 1'
#
loop_
_entity.id
_entity.type
_entity.pdbx_description
1 polymer ?
#
loop_
_entity_poly.entity_id
_entity_poly.type
_entity_poly.pdbx_seq_one_letter_code
_entity_poly.pdbx_strand_id
1 'polypeptide(L)'
;MENNHEIVQGTIKFYDSKEEARRLLLVAGMTETGEYICFNITSDKTYKDNKKYPGSVFVSKTKENGLHHDSYVKTDIEYIIDPASVYSDVKKLGIRLSDADFNRVMARYELLKGENKVRRVYNKADSHDTEFDKIKRSIIKEIENYKRDPRLMAELIDFKAKFWNYSLNNTILIYKQNRGATYVAGYRRWKDLGYNVKRGEKAIRILRPYEVTYYKDPQTEEWKNVRYVPREMLDKIYSNEIETQKRTYYTTAYVFDISQTTCPTSDYPKFYDMGYDSGGHAVIYDSLKSFAIMSGLRVIEDNVHSIALKGFYSPSNSTITINNLLNDSEKVATMVHEFAHALMHKTSTQPKEIMEFEAEVLSHMIQRRLNLPLSDMNKDYLAQYYDKIKGNNIPIEKCFRRISKAYNHITQGLDKELENRGITIGRDRYQNRERAQQQKPKKEQVKENFFNGLEE
;
A
#
# COMPACT_ATOMS: atom_id res chain seq x y z
N MET A 1 45.89 9.78 17.26
CA MET A 1 45.05 9.03 16.29
C MET A 1 44.82 9.98 15.14
N GLU A 2 45.53 9.76 14.03
CA GLU A 2 45.48 10.60 12.82
C GLU A 2 44.12 10.43 12.14
N ASN A 3 43.33 11.50 12.09
CA ASN A 3 42.09 11.55 11.34
C ASN A 3 42.41 11.62 9.84
N ASN A 4 42.42 10.45 9.18
CA ASN A 4 42.40 10.35 7.71
C ASN A 4 41.04 10.85 7.19
N HIS A 5 40.90 12.17 7.07
CA HIS A 5 39.92 12.78 6.16
C HIS A 5 40.62 12.88 4.80
N GLU A 6 40.56 11.80 4.01
CA GLU A 6 40.99 11.87 2.62
C GLU A 6 40.15 12.94 1.91
N ILE A 7 40.79 14.04 1.51
CA ILE A 7 40.19 15.00 0.58
C ILE A 7 40.03 14.26 -0.75
N VAL A 8 38.82 13.77 -1.02
CA VAL A 8 38.50 13.13 -2.30
C VAL A 8 38.32 14.25 -3.32
N GLN A 9 39.42 14.77 -3.85
CA GLN A 9 39.38 15.79 -4.88
C GLN A 9 38.74 15.20 -6.16
N GLY A 10 37.56 15.69 -6.52
CA GLY A 10 36.87 15.18 -7.69
C GLY A 10 35.61 15.98 -8.01
N THR A 11 35.05 15.74 -9.18
CA THR A 11 33.78 16.35 -9.58
C THR A 11 32.77 15.25 -9.85
N ILE A 12 31.55 15.43 -9.35
CA ILE A 12 30.42 14.56 -9.66
C ILE A 12 29.38 15.32 -10.46
N LYS A 13 28.75 14.60 -11.40
CA LYS A 13 27.48 15.03 -11.98
C LYS A 13 26.37 14.47 -11.12
N PHE A 14 25.47 15.33 -10.66
CA PHE A 14 24.33 14.99 -9.83
C PHE A 14 23.04 15.25 -10.59
N TYR A 15 22.14 14.27 -10.63
CA TYR A 15 20.81 14.39 -11.24
C TYR A 15 19.72 14.34 -10.16
N ASP A 16 19.01 15.45 -9.95
CA ASP A 16 17.85 15.47 -9.07
C ASP A 16 16.57 15.16 -9.86
N SER A 17 15.97 13.99 -9.63
CA SER A 17 14.73 13.59 -10.29
C SER A 17 13.48 14.36 -9.82
N LYS A 18 13.53 15.07 -8.69
CA LYS A 18 12.43 15.88 -8.16
C LYS A 18 12.47 17.34 -8.65
N GLU A 19 13.67 17.89 -8.85
CA GLU A 19 13.87 19.26 -9.37
C GLU A 19 14.23 19.32 -10.86
N GLU A 20 14.36 18.17 -11.55
CA GLU A 20 14.81 18.06 -12.96
C GLU A 20 16.16 18.76 -13.22
N ALA A 21 17.01 18.89 -12.19
CA ALA A 21 18.23 19.70 -12.25
C ALA A 21 19.48 18.82 -12.36
N ARG A 22 20.29 19.07 -13.41
CA ARG A 22 21.65 18.53 -13.54
C ARG A 22 22.63 19.52 -12.92
N ARG A 23 23.36 19.09 -11.89
CA ARG A 23 24.36 19.92 -11.20
C ARG A 23 25.74 19.31 -11.35
N LEU A 24 26.75 20.18 -11.48
CA LEU A 24 28.15 19.80 -11.44
C LEU A 24 28.65 20.15 -10.04
N LEU A 25 29.18 19.20 -9.28
CA LEU A 25 29.56 19.43 -7.90
C LEU A 25 31.03 19.08 -7.66
N LEU A 26 31.75 19.98 -6.99
CA LEU A 26 33.10 19.75 -6.46
C LEU A 26 33.00 18.93 -5.17
N VAL A 27 33.62 17.77 -5.13
CA VAL A 27 33.81 16.98 -3.91
C VAL A 27 34.99 17.56 -3.13
N ALA A 28 34.73 17.94 -1.88
CA ALA A 28 35.70 18.57 -0.98
C ALA A 28 36.16 17.65 0.15
N GLY A 29 35.42 16.58 0.42
CA GLY A 29 35.76 15.59 1.43
C GLY A 29 34.68 14.54 1.59
N MET A 30 34.82 13.71 2.61
CA MET A 30 33.82 12.74 3.04
C MET A 30 33.52 12.91 4.53
N THR A 31 32.29 12.60 4.94
CA THR A 31 31.92 12.47 6.35
C THR A 31 32.41 11.15 6.92
N GLU A 32 32.40 11.01 8.26
CA GLU A 32 32.71 9.75 8.96
C GLU A 32 31.77 8.60 8.55
N THR A 33 30.57 8.93 8.08
CA THR A 33 29.55 7.98 7.61
C THR A 33 29.66 7.63 6.13
N GLY A 34 30.70 8.11 5.43
CA GLY A 34 30.97 7.79 4.03
C GLY A 34 30.20 8.63 3.00
N GLU A 35 29.61 9.76 3.42
CA GLU A 35 28.87 10.66 2.53
C GLU A 35 29.82 11.72 1.93
N TYR A 36 29.64 12.07 0.67
CA TYR A 36 30.43 13.13 0.04
C TYR A 36 30.01 14.52 0.53
N ILE A 37 30.99 15.36 0.84
CA ILE A 37 30.81 16.80 1.08
C ILE A 37 31.09 17.52 -0.24
N CYS A 38 30.09 18.21 -0.78
CA CYS A 38 30.13 18.75 -2.13
C CYS A 38 29.70 20.22 -2.22
N PHE A 39 30.27 20.95 -3.18
CA PHE A 39 29.94 22.34 -3.50
C PHE A 39 29.49 22.47 -4.95
N ASN A 40 28.48 23.30 -5.21
CA ASN A 40 27.94 23.43 -6.57
C ASN A 40 28.84 24.30 -7.46
N ILE A 41 29.13 23.81 -8.66
CA ILE A 41 29.86 24.51 -9.73
C ILE A 41 28.84 25.02 -10.75
N THR A 42 28.90 26.33 -11.05
CA THR A 42 28.01 26.95 -12.04
C THR A 42 28.78 27.88 -12.98
N SER A 43 28.42 27.89 -14.26
CA SER A 43 28.90 28.85 -15.26
C SER A 43 27.98 30.07 -15.43
N ASP A 44 26.94 30.18 -14.60
CA ASP A 44 26.00 31.29 -14.64
C ASP A 44 26.72 32.62 -14.34
N LYS A 45 26.69 33.53 -15.31
CA LYS A 45 27.39 34.82 -15.24
C LYS A 45 26.72 35.81 -14.29
N THR A 46 25.50 35.56 -13.82
CA THR A 46 24.84 36.41 -12.80
C THR A 46 25.58 36.41 -11.45
N TYR A 47 26.57 35.53 -11.29
CA TYR A 47 27.44 35.41 -10.13
C TYR A 47 28.73 36.27 -10.25
N LYS A 48 28.98 36.92 -11.40
CA LYS A 48 30.16 37.77 -11.62
C LYS A 48 30.25 38.98 -10.68
N ASP A 49 29.12 39.54 -10.26
CA ASP A 49 29.09 40.87 -9.64
C ASP A 49 29.12 40.87 -8.10
N ASN A 50 29.30 39.71 -7.45
CA ASN A 50 29.33 39.57 -5.97
C ASN A 50 28.10 40.12 -5.20
N LYS A 51 27.17 40.82 -5.88
CA LYS A 51 26.00 41.49 -5.31
C LYS A 51 24.84 40.56 -5.01
N LYS A 52 24.74 39.42 -5.72
CA LYS A 52 23.61 38.47 -5.58
C LYS A 52 23.95 37.22 -4.76
N TYR A 53 25.23 36.82 -4.70
CA TYR A 53 25.68 35.61 -3.99
C TYR A 53 27.11 35.79 -3.44
N PRO A 54 27.28 36.31 -2.21
CA PRO A 54 28.59 36.67 -1.66
C PRO A 54 29.49 35.46 -1.31
N GLY A 55 29.00 34.23 -1.47
CA GLY A 55 29.68 32.99 -1.09
C GLY A 55 30.35 32.22 -2.23
N SER A 56 30.48 32.79 -3.43
CA SER A 56 31.08 32.07 -4.57
C SER A 56 32.56 32.36 -4.78
N VAL A 57 33.34 31.36 -5.18
CA VAL A 57 34.75 31.47 -5.57
C VAL A 57 34.88 31.26 -7.08
N PHE A 58 35.54 32.19 -7.76
CA PHE A 58 35.80 32.10 -9.20
C PHE A 58 36.88 31.05 -9.51
N VAL A 59 36.64 30.26 -10.56
CA VAL A 59 37.57 29.27 -11.09
C VAL A 59 37.63 29.40 -12.60
N SER A 60 38.83 29.61 -13.14
CA SER A 60 39.06 29.68 -14.58
C SER A 60 38.99 28.29 -15.21
N LYS A 61 38.54 28.22 -16.46
CA LYS A 61 38.66 27.01 -17.26
C LYS A 61 40.13 26.72 -17.54
N THR A 62 40.58 25.50 -17.25
CA THR A 62 41.92 25.01 -17.61
C THR A 62 41.82 23.64 -18.28
N LYS A 63 42.89 23.20 -18.94
CA LYS A 63 42.96 21.82 -19.46
C LYS A 63 42.94 20.79 -18.32
N GLU A 64 43.53 21.13 -17.18
CA GLU A 64 43.63 20.26 -16.01
C GLU A 64 42.26 20.04 -15.34
N ASN A 65 41.44 21.08 -15.26
CA ASN A 65 40.14 20.99 -14.60
C ASN A 65 38.98 20.62 -15.53
N GLY A 66 39.22 20.36 -16.81
CA GLY A 66 38.20 19.84 -17.74
C GLY A 66 36.89 20.64 -17.83
N LEU A 67 36.81 21.87 -17.31
CA LEU A 67 35.60 22.68 -17.32
C LEU A 67 35.31 23.18 -18.74
N HIS A 68 34.03 23.24 -19.12
CA HIS A 68 33.66 23.76 -20.45
C HIS A 68 33.72 25.28 -20.53
N HIS A 69 33.51 25.97 -19.41
CA HIS A 69 33.50 27.43 -19.27
C HIS A 69 34.12 27.84 -17.92
N ASP A 70 34.57 29.10 -17.83
CA ASP A 70 34.86 29.73 -16.53
C ASP A 70 33.63 29.60 -15.63
N SER A 71 33.86 29.26 -14.36
CA SER A 71 32.81 28.83 -13.45
C SER A 71 33.03 29.40 -12.06
N TYR A 72 32.01 29.20 -11.21
CA TYR A 72 31.98 29.63 -9.82
C TYR A 72 31.62 28.44 -8.94
N VAL A 73 32.38 28.24 -7.86
CA VAL A 73 32.08 27.27 -6.81
C VAL A 73 31.31 27.97 -5.70
N LYS A 74 30.11 27.49 -5.39
CA LYS A 74 29.25 28.03 -4.32
C LYS A 74 29.61 27.39 -2.98
N THR A 75 30.19 28.18 -2.08
CA THR A 75 30.66 27.71 -0.76
C THR A 75 29.70 28.03 0.38
N ASP A 76 28.64 28.80 0.10
CA ASP A 76 27.54 29.10 1.02
C ASP A 76 26.53 27.97 1.15
N ILE A 77 26.60 26.95 0.28
CA ILE A 77 25.75 25.76 0.32
C ILE A 77 26.61 24.50 0.27
N GLU A 78 26.58 23.72 1.34
CA GLU A 78 27.24 22.43 1.48
C GLU A 78 26.24 21.31 1.16
N TYR A 79 26.53 20.50 0.15
CA TYR A 79 25.74 19.32 -0.22
C TYR A 79 26.35 18.08 0.40
N ILE A 80 25.59 17.33 1.19
CA ILE A 80 26.00 16.03 1.74
C ILE A 80 25.32 14.95 0.91
N ILE A 81 26.09 14.19 0.12
CA ILE A 81 25.57 13.26 -0.89
C ILE A 81 25.94 11.83 -0.53
N ASP A 82 24.93 10.99 -0.38
CA ASP A 82 25.08 9.56 -0.19
C ASP A 82 25.33 8.89 -1.56
N PRO A 83 26.49 8.24 -1.77
CA PRO A 83 26.78 7.52 -3.01
C PRO A 83 25.81 6.37 -3.31
N ALA A 84 25.07 5.86 -2.31
CA ALA A 84 24.08 4.79 -2.47
C ALA A 84 22.64 5.30 -2.75
N SER A 85 22.43 6.61 -2.92
CA SER A 85 21.10 7.19 -3.15
C SER A 85 20.50 6.79 -4.50
N VAL A 86 19.31 6.16 -4.47
CA VAL A 86 18.54 5.70 -5.64
C VAL A 86 17.96 6.88 -6.46
N TYR A 87 17.88 8.08 -5.87
CA TYR A 87 17.31 9.27 -6.52
C TYR A 87 18.33 10.10 -7.31
N SER A 88 19.60 9.68 -7.33
CA SER A 88 20.68 10.43 -7.95
C SER A 88 21.60 9.55 -8.78
N ASP A 89 21.63 9.80 -10.09
CA ASP A 89 22.73 9.34 -10.96
C ASP A 89 23.97 10.16 -10.62
N VAL A 90 24.77 9.66 -9.66
CA VAL A 90 26.06 10.25 -9.30
C VAL A 90 27.14 9.66 -10.19
N LYS A 91 27.65 10.46 -11.13
CA LYS A 91 28.78 10.05 -11.98
C LYS A 91 30.04 10.81 -11.61
N LYS A 92 31.08 10.10 -11.14
CA LYS A 92 32.42 10.67 -10.96
C LYS A 92 33.02 11.00 -12.33
N LEU A 93 33.47 12.23 -12.51
CA LEU A 93 33.95 12.74 -13.80
C LEU A 93 35.49 12.74 -13.92
N GLY A 94 36.23 12.43 -12.85
CA GLY A 94 37.70 12.48 -12.84
C GLY A 94 38.29 13.89 -12.97
N ILE A 95 37.43 14.92 -13.01
CA ILE A 95 37.78 16.33 -13.07
C ILE A 95 38.17 16.84 -11.67
N ARG A 96 39.28 17.58 -11.57
CA ARG A 96 39.78 18.18 -10.32
C ARG A 96 40.16 19.65 -10.53
N LEU A 97 40.11 20.46 -9.47
CA LEU A 97 40.65 21.81 -9.48
C LEU A 97 42.18 21.79 -9.26
N SER A 98 42.86 22.90 -9.52
CA SER A 98 44.24 23.05 -9.05
C SER A 98 44.27 23.16 -7.52
N ASP A 99 45.38 22.80 -6.88
CA ASP A 99 45.50 22.91 -5.42
C ASP A 99 45.31 24.35 -4.94
N ALA A 100 45.79 25.32 -5.71
CA ALA A 100 45.60 26.74 -5.42
C ALA A 100 44.12 27.14 -5.46
N ASP A 101 43.37 26.70 -6.48
CA ASP A 101 41.93 26.97 -6.59
C ASP A 101 41.14 26.27 -5.48
N PHE A 102 41.47 25.01 -5.22
CA PHE A 102 40.83 24.21 -4.18
C PHE A 102 41.04 24.82 -2.79
N ASN A 103 42.26 25.24 -2.47
CA ASN A 103 42.58 25.91 -1.21
C ASN A 103 41.82 27.23 -1.05
N ARG A 104 41.64 28.01 -2.13
CA ARG A 104 40.81 29.22 -2.10
C ARG A 104 39.34 28.92 -1.84
N VAL A 105 38.81 27.86 -2.44
CA VAL A 105 37.44 27.38 -2.18
C VAL A 105 37.29 26.99 -0.71
N MET A 106 38.20 26.18 -0.18
CA MET A 106 38.13 25.71 1.21
C MET A 106 38.32 26.84 2.23
N ALA A 107 39.24 27.77 1.99
CA ALA A 107 39.43 28.93 2.84
C ALA A 107 38.16 29.80 2.91
N ARG A 108 37.45 29.98 1.78
CA ARG A 108 36.19 30.71 1.76
C ARG A 108 35.08 29.97 2.51
N TYR A 109 35.00 28.65 2.31
CA TYR A 109 34.04 27.80 3.01
C TYR A 109 34.24 27.84 4.54
N GLU A 110 35.47 27.67 5.04
CA GLU A 110 35.75 27.70 6.48
C GLU A 110 35.44 29.06 7.10
N LEU A 111 35.70 30.17 6.39
CA LEU A 111 35.29 31.50 6.83
C LEU A 111 33.77 31.61 6.95
N LEU A 112 33.00 31.20 5.92
CA LEU A 112 31.54 31.25 5.96
C LEU A 112 30.96 30.33 7.03
N LYS A 113 31.60 29.18 7.28
CA LYS A 113 31.21 28.21 8.30
C LYS A 113 31.43 28.78 9.70
N GLY A 114 32.55 29.45 9.95
CA GLY A 114 32.81 30.18 11.20
C GLY A 114 31.82 31.32 11.45
N GLU A 115 31.34 31.98 10.39
CA GLU A 115 30.29 33.00 10.45
C GLU A 115 28.86 32.43 10.50
N ASN A 116 28.70 31.10 10.51
CA ASN A 116 27.41 30.40 10.47
C ASN A 116 26.54 30.78 9.26
N LYS A 117 27.17 31.07 8.12
CA LYS A 117 26.53 31.46 6.84
C LYS A 117 26.46 30.33 5.82
N VAL A 118 26.85 29.12 6.20
CA VAL A 118 26.77 27.93 5.34
C VAL A 118 25.46 27.19 5.58
N ARG A 119 24.67 27.02 4.52
CA ARG A 119 23.47 26.17 4.54
C ARG A 119 23.83 24.74 4.14
N ARG A 120 23.43 23.76 4.94
CA ARG A 120 23.57 22.34 4.59
C ARG A 120 22.35 21.81 3.83
N VAL A 121 22.61 21.02 2.80
CA VAL A 121 21.61 20.31 1.99
C VAL A 121 21.97 18.83 1.96
N TYR A 122 21.12 17.99 2.52
CA TYR A 122 21.33 16.55 2.57
C TYR A 122 20.63 15.86 1.40
N ASN A 123 21.36 15.02 0.69
CA ASN A 123 20.87 14.11 -0.34
C ASN A 123 21.23 12.67 0.08
N LYS A 124 20.59 12.20 1.14
CA LYS A 124 20.71 10.82 1.62
C LYS A 124 19.78 9.90 0.84
N ALA A 125 20.12 8.61 0.74
CA ALA A 125 19.11 7.58 0.50
C ALA A 125 18.07 7.69 1.64
N ASP A 126 16.94 8.33 1.36
CA ASP A 126 15.80 8.57 2.25
C ASP A 126 16.12 8.92 3.73
N SER A 127 16.24 10.22 4.03
CA SER A 127 16.07 10.71 5.42
C SER A 127 15.19 11.95 5.55
N HIS A 128 14.21 12.11 4.67
CA HIS A 128 12.99 12.85 5.01
C HIS A 128 11.86 11.85 5.05
N ASP A 129 11.30 11.66 6.24
CA ASP A 129 10.08 10.91 6.51
C ASP A 129 8.97 11.34 5.53
N THR A 130 8.84 10.63 4.39
CA THR A 130 7.85 10.97 3.38
C THR A 130 6.46 10.83 4.00
N GLU A 131 5.44 11.48 3.44
CA GLU A 131 4.07 11.26 3.94
C GLU A 131 3.70 9.76 3.88
N PHE A 132 4.22 9.04 2.89
CA PHE A 132 4.12 7.59 2.78
C PHE A 132 4.80 6.86 3.95
N ASP A 133 6.03 7.24 4.33
CA ASP A 133 6.74 6.62 5.46
C ASP A 133 6.06 6.90 6.80
N LYS A 134 5.49 8.10 6.97
CA LYS A 134 4.65 8.45 8.13
C LYS A 134 3.40 7.57 8.20
N ILE A 135 2.73 7.38 7.06
CA ILE A 135 1.56 6.52 6.95
C ILE A 135 1.94 5.07 7.25
N LYS A 136 3.03 4.57 6.68
CA LYS A 136 3.53 3.20 6.88
C LYS A 136 3.89 2.95 8.35
N ARG A 137 4.65 3.85 8.98
CA ARG A 137 4.96 3.78 10.42
C ARG A 137 3.71 3.83 11.29
N SER A 138 2.75 4.68 10.93
CA SER A 138 1.46 4.75 11.62
C SER A 138 0.72 3.41 11.53
N ILE A 139 0.67 2.76 10.37
CA ILE A 139 0.04 1.45 10.20
C ILE A 139 0.74 0.41 11.07
N ILE A 140 2.08 0.31 11.00
CA ILE A 140 2.86 -0.64 11.80
C ILE A 140 2.59 -0.45 13.30
N LYS A 141 2.56 0.81 13.76
CA LYS A 141 2.24 1.13 15.16
C LYS A 141 0.83 0.66 15.56
N GLU A 142 -0.16 0.87 14.70
CA GLU A 142 -1.52 0.40 15.00
C GLU A 142 -1.60 -1.13 15.00
N ILE A 143 -0.95 -1.81 14.05
CA ILE A 143 -0.87 -3.28 14.04
C ILE A 143 -0.27 -3.77 15.35
N GLU A 144 0.81 -3.16 15.84
CA GLU A 144 1.40 -3.50 17.15
C GLU A 144 0.46 -3.22 18.32
N ASN A 145 -0.35 -2.16 18.27
CA ASN A 145 -1.37 -1.89 19.30
C ASN A 145 -2.46 -2.97 19.30
N TYR A 146 -2.99 -3.31 18.11
CA TYR A 146 -3.98 -4.39 17.97
C TYR A 146 -3.40 -5.73 18.36
N LYS A 147 -2.09 -5.93 18.15
CA LYS A 147 -1.44 -7.14 18.62
C LYS A 147 -1.43 -7.23 20.14
N ARG A 148 -1.38 -6.11 20.85
CA ARG A 148 -1.32 -6.08 22.31
C ARG A 148 -2.69 -6.30 22.95
N ASP A 149 -3.75 -5.74 22.36
CA ASP A 149 -5.10 -5.79 22.89
C ASP A 149 -6.07 -6.53 21.94
N PRO A 150 -6.49 -7.76 22.31
CA PRO A 150 -7.45 -8.54 21.53
C PRO A 150 -8.80 -7.85 21.29
N ARG A 151 -9.25 -6.94 22.16
CA ARG A 151 -10.50 -6.21 21.98
C ARG A 151 -10.41 -5.19 20.84
N LEU A 152 -9.27 -4.50 20.73
CA LEU A 152 -9.03 -3.58 19.62
C LEU A 152 -8.94 -4.32 18.27
N MET A 153 -8.43 -5.56 18.28
CA MET A 153 -8.46 -6.43 17.09
C MET A 153 -9.89 -6.79 16.70
N ALA A 154 -10.74 -7.16 17.65
CA ALA A 154 -12.14 -7.46 17.39
C ALA A 154 -12.91 -6.25 16.83
N GLU A 155 -12.65 -5.04 17.35
CA GLU A 155 -13.18 -3.79 16.78
C GLU A 155 -12.74 -3.58 15.33
N LEU A 156 -11.45 -3.81 15.04
CA LEU A 156 -10.92 -3.69 13.68
C LEU A 156 -11.57 -4.71 12.73
N ILE A 157 -11.81 -5.95 13.20
CA ILE A 157 -12.50 -6.99 12.41
C ILE A 157 -13.94 -6.57 12.11
N ASP A 158 -14.69 -6.06 13.09
CA ASP A 158 -16.06 -5.56 12.86
C ASP A 158 -16.07 -4.40 11.86
N PHE A 159 -15.11 -3.50 11.97
CA PHE A 159 -14.94 -2.41 11.02
C PHE A 159 -14.53 -2.89 9.62
N LYS A 160 -13.63 -3.89 9.53
CA LYS A 160 -13.18 -4.51 8.28
C LYS A 160 -14.33 -5.16 7.52
N ALA A 161 -15.32 -5.70 8.23
CA ALA A 161 -16.51 -6.27 7.59
C ALA A 161 -17.30 -5.21 6.80
N LYS A 162 -17.34 -3.96 7.27
CA LYS A 162 -17.93 -2.82 6.53
C LYS A 162 -17.05 -2.41 5.35
N PHE A 163 -15.73 -2.37 5.55
CA PHE A 163 -14.73 -2.00 4.53
C PHE A 163 -14.06 -3.22 3.90
N TRP A 164 -14.84 -4.24 3.54
CA TRP A 164 -14.32 -5.53 3.08
C TRP A 164 -13.48 -5.42 1.79
N ASN A 165 -13.83 -4.49 0.90
CA ASN A 165 -13.12 -4.20 -0.36
C ASN A 165 -11.78 -3.48 -0.18
N TYR A 166 -11.53 -2.87 0.99
CA TYR A 166 -10.27 -2.19 1.26
C TYR A 166 -9.24 -3.17 1.81
N SER A 167 -7.96 -2.90 1.56
CA SER A 167 -6.87 -3.64 2.21
C SER A 167 -6.92 -3.45 3.73
N LEU A 168 -6.30 -4.36 4.48
CA LEU A 168 -6.16 -4.20 5.94
C LEU A 168 -5.52 -2.85 6.28
N ASN A 169 -4.47 -2.45 5.57
CA ASN A 169 -3.79 -1.17 5.75
C ASN A 169 -4.75 0.01 5.55
N ASN A 170 -5.53 0.02 4.47
CA ASN A 170 -6.51 1.09 4.25
C ASN A 170 -7.65 1.05 5.28
N THR A 171 -8.05 -0.14 5.73
CA THR A 171 -9.06 -0.30 6.79
C THR A 171 -8.57 0.33 8.09
N ILE A 172 -7.33 0.03 8.51
CA ILE A 172 -6.69 0.63 9.69
C ILE A 172 -6.62 2.15 9.54
N LEU A 173 -6.22 2.66 8.37
CA LEU A 173 -6.13 4.09 8.12
C LEU A 173 -7.49 4.79 8.20
N ILE A 174 -8.54 4.20 7.64
CA ILE A 174 -9.89 4.75 7.72
C ILE A 174 -10.36 4.70 9.18
N TYR A 175 -10.26 3.55 9.85
CA TYR A 175 -10.71 3.37 11.24
C TYR A 175 -10.05 4.37 12.20
N LYS A 176 -8.74 4.57 12.06
CA LYS A 176 -7.96 5.51 12.88
C LYS A 176 -8.41 6.97 12.71
N GLN A 177 -8.77 7.36 11.48
CA GLN A 177 -9.15 8.73 11.17
C GLN A 177 -10.64 8.99 11.40
N ASN A 178 -11.48 7.96 11.25
CA ASN A 178 -12.91 8.01 11.50
C ASN A 178 -13.44 6.61 11.86
N ARG A 179 -13.61 6.35 13.17
CA ARG A 179 -14.14 5.07 13.69
C ARG A 179 -15.60 4.81 13.29
N GLY A 180 -16.35 5.87 13.01
CA GLY A 180 -17.76 5.83 12.60
C GLY A 180 -17.96 5.79 11.09
N ALA A 181 -16.88 5.70 10.30
CA ALA A 181 -17.02 5.65 8.85
C ALA A 181 -17.89 4.47 8.42
N THR A 182 -18.75 4.72 7.44
CA THR A 182 -19.74 3.75 6.96
C THR A 182 -19.57 3.50 5.46
N TYR A 183 -19.31 4.56 4.69
CA TYR A 183 -19.04 4.45 3.26
C TYR A 183 -18.11 5.57 2.85
N VAL A 184 -16.94 5.23 2.29
CA VAL A 184 -15.95 6.23 1.85
C VAL A 184 -15.71 6.16 0.35
N ALA A 185 -15.61 7.33 -0.27
CA ALA A 185 -15.26 7.47 -1.67
C ALA A 185 -14.42 8.73 -1.91
N GLY A 186 -13.69 8.76 -3.04
CA GLY A 186 -12.93 9.93 -3.45
C GLY A 186 -13.84 11.10 -3.85
N TYR A 187 -13.33 12.33 -3.80
CA TYR A 187 -14.09 13.55 -4.12
C TYR A 187 -14.80 13.49 -5.49
N ARG A 188 -14.08 13.06 -6.54
CA ARG A 188 -14.66 12.92 -7.89
C ARG A 188 -15.81 11.93 -7.91
N ARG A 189 -15.67 10.81 -7.19
CA ARG A 189 -16.69 9.77 -7.13
C ARG A 189 -17.97 10.27 -6.48
N TRP A 190 -17.85 11.05 -5.41
CA TRP A 190 -19.01 11.70 -4.80
C TRP A 190 -19.73 12.63 -5.79
N LYS A 191 -18.95 13.41 -6.55
CA LYS A 191 -19.49 14.28 -7.60
C LYS A 191 -20.21 13.48 -8.70
N ASP A 192 -19.64 12.36 -9.15
CA ASP A 192 -20.26 11.48 -10.15
C ASP A 192 -21.55 10.82 -9.64
N LEU A 193 -21.67 10.65 -8.32
CA LEU A 193 -22.88 10.16 -7.65
C LEU A 193 -23.93 11.27 -7.43
N GLY A 194 -23.63 12.52 -7.80
CA GLY A 194 -24.53 13.67 -7.62
C GLY A 194 -24.41 14.37 -6.27
N TYR A 195 -23.41 14.03 -5.44
CA TYR A 195 -23.21 14.64 -4.12
C TYR A 195 -21.90 15.44 -4.07
N ASN A 196 -21.84 16.40 -3.16
CA ASN A 196 -20.64 17.19 -2.92
C ASN A 196 -20.13 16.94 -1.51
N VAL A 197 -18.81 17.01 -1.32
CA VAL A 197 -18.22 17.08 0.02
C VAL A 197 -18.56 18.44 0.63
N LYS A 198 -19.02 18.46 1.88
CA LYS A 198 -19.35 19.71 2.58
C LYS A 198 -18.10 20.57 2.76
N ARG A 199 -18.27 21.89 2.74
CA ARG A 199 -17.15 22.83 2.88
C ARG A 199 -16.50 22.68 4.26
N GLY A 200 -15.17 22.56 4.29
CA GLY A 200 -14.39 22.46 5.53
C GLY A 200 -14.17 21.04 6.05
N GLU A 201 -14.76 20.03 5.40
CA GLU A 201 -14.58 18.63 5.78
C GLU A 201 -13.15 18.15 5.58
N LYS A 202 -12.66 17.39 6.56
CA LYS A 202 -11.31 16.83 6.53
C LYS A 202 -11.30 15.49 5.80
N ALA A 203 -10.43 15.37 4.81
CA ALA A 203 -10.26 14.12 4.09
C ALA A 203 -9.62 13.01 4.95
N ILE A 204 -10.06 11.77 4.73
CA ILE A 204 -9.44 10.55 5.24
C ILE A 204 -8.35 10.12 4.25
N ARG A 205 -7.14 9.94 4.76
CA ARG A 205 -5.99 9.49 3.94
C ARG A 205 -5.97 7.97 3.81
N ILE A 206 -5.76 7.48 2.59
CA ILE A 206 -5.59 6.06 2.27
C ILE A 206 -4.38 5.87 1.35
N LEU A 207 -3.93 4.62 1.20
CA LEU A 207 -2.92 4.23 0.22
C LEU A 207 -3.59 3.82 -1.10
N ARG A 208 -3.09 4.36 -2.21
CA ARG A 208 -3.52 4.01 -3.56
C ARG A 208 -2.33 3.45 -4.35
N PRO A 209 -2.48 2.28 -5.00
CA PRO A 209 -1.47 1.77 -5.91
C PRO A 209 -1.44 2.61 -7.20
N TYR A 210 -0.24 2.80 -7.76
CA TYR A 210 -0.04 3.29 -9.12
C TYR A 210 1.05 2.47 -9.81
N GLU A 211 0.84 2.19 -11.09
CA GLU A 211 1.82 1.48 -11.89
C GLU A 211 2.82 2.46 -12.51
N VAL A 212 4.09 2.07 -12.49
CA VAL A 212 5.16 2.74 -13.22
C VAL A 212 5.76 1.73 -14.18
N THR A 213 5.83 2.10 -15.46
CA THR A 213 6.45 1.26 -16.48
C THR A 213 7.94 1.60 -16.57
N TYR A 214 8.76 0.56 -16.58
CA TYR A 214 10.19 0.61 -16.85
C TYR A 214 10.48 -0.06 -18.20
N TYR A 215 11.51 0.40 -18.88
CA TYR A 215 12.03 -0.22 -20.10
C TYR A 215 13.49 -0.62 -19.88
N LYS A 216 13.92 -1.70 -20.53
CA LYS A 216 15.32 -2.12 -20.50
C LYS A 216 16.09 -1.33 -21.56
N ASP A 217 17.04 -0.50 -21.14
CA ASP A 217 17.85 0.31 -22.06
C ASP A 217 18.75 -0.60 -22.91
N PRO A 218 18.64 -0.59 -24.25
CA PRO A 218 19.45 -1.47 -25.10
C PRO A 218 20.96 -1.18 -25.05
N GLN A 219 21.37 0.01 -24.59
CA GLN A 219 22.80 0.39 -24.51
C GLN A 219 23.41 0.05 -23.15
N THR A 220 22.67 0.20 -22.06
CA THR A 220 23.19 -0.01 -20.69
C THR A 220 22.66 -1.26 -20.00
N GLU A 221 21.67 -1.95 -20.60
CA GLU A 221 20.90 -3.06 -20.04
C GLU A 221 20.17 -2.75 -18.72
N GLU A 222 20.11 -1.48 -18.30
CA GLU A 222 19.47 -1.05 -17.07
C GLU A 222 17.98 -0.79 -17.27
N TRP A 223 17.21 -1.03 -16.19
CA TRP A 223 15.79 -0.68 -16.15
C TRP A 223 15.58 0.80 -15.85
N LYS A 224 15.07 1.55 -16.83
CA LYS A 224 14.79 2.99 -16.71
C LYS A 224 13.29 3.27 -16.79
N ASN A 225 12.84 4.29 -16.05
CA ASN A 225 11.42 4.66 -16.06
C ASN A 225 11.04 5.23 -17.44
N VAL A 226 9.94 4.73 -18.02
CA VAL A 226 9.42 5.17 -19.34
C VAL A 226 9.14 6.67 -19.37
N ARG A 227 8.85 7.31 -18.23
CA ARG A 227 8.71 8.77 -18.14
C ARG A 227 9.94 9.53 -18.64
N TYR A 228 11.14 8.95 -18.54
CA TYR A 228 12.41 9.59 -18.93
C TYR A 228 12.98 9.04 -20.24
N VAL A 229 12.20 8.26 -20.98
CA VAL A 229 12.66 7.72 -22.26
C VAL A 229 12.87 8.86 -23.29
N PRO A 230 13.96 8.84 -24.06
CA PRO A 230 14.11 9.73 -25.21
C PRO A 230 12.96 9.55 -26.21
N ARG A 231 12.51 10.64 -26.85
CA ARG A 231 11.39 10.61 -27.82
C ARG A 231 11.57 9.60 -28.94
N GLU A 232 12.78 9.43 -29.43
CA GLU A 232 13.14 8.48 -30.51
C GLU A 232 12.98 7.01 -30.11
N MET A 233 12.95 6.74 -28.80
CA MET A 233 12.83 5.39 -28.23
C MET A 233 11.41 5.07 -27.77
N LEU A 234 10.50 6.05 -27.75
CA LEU A 234 9.08 5.84 -27.41
C LEU A 234 8.39 4.93 -28.44
N ASP A 235 8.65 5.14 -29.72
CA ASP A 235 8.01 4.36 -30.78
C ASP A 235 8.39 2.88 -30.69
N LYS A 236 9.65 2.58 -30.34
CA LYS A 236 10.16 1.21 -30.11
C LYS A 236 9.56 0.54 -28.87
N ILE A 237 9.23 1.32 -27.84
CA ILE A 237 8.52 0.82 -26.66
C ILE A 237 7.07 0.50 -27.02
N TYR A 238 6.39 1.36 -27.78
CA TYR A 238 5.02 1.13 -28.22
C TYR A 238 4.90 0.00 -29.25
N SER A 239 5.93 -0.26 -30.06
CA SER A 239 6.00 -1.40 -30.98
C SER A 239 6.41 -2.72 -30.31
N ASN A 240 6.65 -2.75 -29.00
CA ASN A 240 7.14 -3.89 -28.23
C ASN A 240 8.52 -4.43 -28.67
N GLU A 241 9.35 -3.60 -29.33
CA GLU A 241 10.73 -3.96 -29.66
C GLU A 241 11.67 -3.88 -28.45
N ILE A 242 11.29 -3.12 -27.42
CA ILE A 242 12.04 -2.97 -26.18
C ILE A 242 11.26 -3.62 -25.04
N GLU A 243 11.95 -4.48 -24.28
CA GLU A 243 11.37 -5.14 -23.11
C GLU A 243 10.90 -4.11 -22.07
N THR A 244 9.67 -4.27 -21.60
CA THR A 244 9.10 -3.42 -20.54
C THR A 244 8.67 -4.23 -19.33
N GLN A 245 8.84 -3.64 -18.15
CA GLN A 245 8.40 -4.20 -16.88
C GLN A 245 7.56 -3.17 -16.14
N LYS A 246 6.37 -3.56 -15.69
CA LYS A 246 5.56 -2.73 -14.80
C LYS A 246 5.92 -3.00 -13.34
N ARG A 247 6.06 -1.95 -12.56
CA ARG A 247 6.25 -2.01 -11.11
C ARG A 247 5.15 -1.22 -10.41
N THR A 248 4.59 -1.78 -9.34
CA THR A 248 3.53 -1.13 -8.55
C THR A 248 4.15 -0.37 -7.40
N TYR A 249 3.80 0.91 -7.30
CA TYR A 249 4.15 1.80 -6.20
C TYR A 249 2.88 2.26 -5.49
N TYR A 250 3.03 2.92 -4.35
CA TYR A 250 1.90 3.42 -3.57
C TYR A 250 2.07 4.91 -3.29
N THR A 251 0.96 5.63 -3.31
CA THR A 251 0.89 7.04 -2.96
C THR A 251 -0.30 7.32 -2.06
N THR A 252 -0.30 8.49 -1.41
CA THR A 252 -1.42 8.95 -0.59
C THR A 252 -2.59 9.36 -1.48
N ALA A 253 -3.78 8.89 -1.15
CA ALA A 253 -5.04 9.34 -1.73
C ALA A 253 -6.03 9.78 -0.64
N TYR A 254 -7.05 10.53 -1.04
CA TYR A 254 -7.98 11.19 -0.15
C TYR A 254 -9.41 10.75 -0.43
N VAL A 255 -10.09 10.29 0.60
CA VAL A 255 -11.50 9.87 0.57
C VAL A 255 -12.30 10.58 1.64
N PHE A 256 -13.61 10.61 1.48
CA PHE A 256 -14.56 11.25 2.38
C PHE A 256 -15.67 10.25 2.71
N ASP A 257 -16.06 10.21 3.97
CA ASP A 257 -17.22 9.43 4.40
C ASP A 257 -18.53 10.06 3.93
N ILE A 258 -19.56 9.25 3.73
CA ILE A 258 -20.90 9.69 3.32
C ILE A 258 -21.46 10.81 4.21
N SER A 259 -21.19 10.77 5.53
CA SER A 259 -21.61 11.80 6.49
C SER A 259 -20.99 13.19 6.23
N GLN A 260 -19.84 13.21 5.53
CA GLN A 260 -19.11 14.42 5.14
C GLN A 260 -19.61 15.00 3.81
N THR A 261 -20.69 14.45 3.26
CA THR A 261 -21.22 14.86 1.95
C THR A 261 -22.65 15.39 2.05
N THR A 262 -23.12 15.99 0.96
CA THR A 262 -24.51 16.44 0.82
C THR A 262 -25.49 15.29 0.52
N CYS A 263 -25.08 14.01 0.66
CA CYS A 263 -25.95 12.87 0.47
C CYS A 263 -27.08 12.86 1.52
N PRO A 264 -28.36 12.85 1.11
CA PRO A 264 -29.48 12.82 2.06
C PRO A 264 -29.61 11.44 2.69
N THR A 265 -30.15 11.38 3.90
CA THR A 265 -30.37 10.13 4.65
C THR A 265 -31.29 9.16 3.92
N SER A 266 -32.20 9.65 3.07
CA SER A 266 -33.04 8.83 2.20
C SER A 266 -32.25 8.02 1.16
N ASP A 267 -31.05 8.48 0.79
CA ASP A 267 -30.19 7.83 -0.20
C ASP A 267 -29.14 6.91 0.43
N TYR A 268 -29.02 6.91 1.76
CA TYR A 268 -28.09 6.05 2.50
C TYR A 268 -28.25 4.56 2.21
N PRO A 269 -29.48 4.00 2.10
CA PRO A 269 -29.69 2.60 1.72
C PRO A 269 -29.04 2.18 0.39
N LYS A 270 -28.68 3.14 -0.49
CA LYS A 270 -27.96 2.86 -1.74
C LYS A 270 -26.48 2.51 -1.52
N PHE A 271 -25.91 2.94 -0.39
CA PHE A 271 -24.48 2.85 -0.08
C PHE A 271 -24.18 1.88 1.06
N TYR A 272 -25.07 1.83 2.05
CA TYR A 272 -24.99 0.90 3.15
C TYR A 272 -26.40 0.48 3.56
N ASP A 273 -26.59 -0.81 3.76
CA ASP A 273 -27.90 -1.36 4.11
C ASP A 273 -28.03 -1.52 5.63
N MET A 274 -29.24 -1.56 6.18
CA MET A 274 -29.50 -1.80 7.62
C MET A 274 -29.85 -3.27 7.93
N GLY A 275 -29.86 -4.16 6.92
CA GLY A 275 -29.89 -5.62 7.11
C GLY A 275 -31.12 -6.36 6.60
N TYR A 276 -31.12 -7.68 6.76
CA TYR A 276 -32.26 -8.56 6.45
C TYR A 276 -33.13 -8.84 7.68
N ASP A 277 -34.42 -9.11 7.45
CA ASP A 277 -35.27 -9.74 8.45
C ASP A 277 -34.96 -11.24 8.57
N SER A 278 -35.46 -11.89 9.63
CA SER A 278 -35.24 -13.32 9.86
C SER A 278 -35.78 -14.21 8.74
N GLY A 279 -36.79 -13.77 7.99
CA GLY A 279 -37.35 -14.51 6.84
C GLY A 279 -36.38 -14.58 5.67
N GLY A 280 -35.49 -13.58 5.52
CA GLY A 280 -34.41 -13.60 4.53
C GLY A 280 -33.32 -14.64 4.81
N HIS A 281 -33.13 -15.07 6.07
CA HIS A 281 -32.02 -15.94 6.46
C HIS A 281 -32.14 -17.36 5.93
N ALA A 282 -33.36 -17.90 5.82
CA ALA A 282 -33.61 -19.20 5.20
C ALA A 282 -33.14 -19.21 3.73
N VAL A 283 -33.48 -18.15 2.97
CA VAL A 283 -33.08 -18.06 1.57
C VAL A 283 -31.57 -17.88 1.44
N ILE A 284 -30.95 -17.11 2.34
CA ILE A 284 -29.49 -16.95 2.40
C ILE A 284 -28.80 -18.29 2.67
N TYR A 285 -29.31 -19.09 3.61
CA TYR A 285 -28.78 -20.43 3.88
C TYR A 285 -28.86 -21.33 2.65
N ASP A 286 -30.02 -21.37 1.99
CA ASP A 286 -30.19 -22.15 0.77
C ASP A 286 -29.26 -21.69 -0.36
N SER A 287 -29.05 -20.38 -0.51
CA SER A 287 -28.09 -19.82 -1.48
C SER A 287 -26.65 -20.23 -1.16
N LEU A 288 -26.24 -20.19 0.12
CA LEU A 288 -24.93 -20.67 0.55
C LEU A 288 -24.75 -22.17 0.30
N LYS A 289 -25.79 -22.98 0.58
CA LYS A 289 -25.81 -24.41 0.33
C LYS A 289 -25.67 -24.72 -1.17
N SER A 290 -26.46 -24.06 -2.02
CA SER A 290 -26.35 -24.17 -3.47
C SER A 290 -24.95 -23.81 -3.97
N PHE A 291 -24.40 -22.70 -3.48
CA PHE A 291 -23.07 -22.25 -3.87
C PHE A 291 -21.97 -23.23 -3.42
N ALA A 292 -22.05 -23.77 -2.20
CA ALA A 292 -21.11 -24.78 -1.72
C ALA A 292 -21.16 -26.06 -2.57
N ILE A 293 -22.36 -26.50 -2.97
CA ILE A 293 -22.54 -27.66 -3.85
C ILE A 293 -21.91 -27.40 -5.24
N MET A 294 -22.16 -26.23 -5.82
CA MET A 294 -21.53 -25.82 -7.08
C MET A 294 -20.00 -25.71 -6.97
N SER A 295 -19.48 -25.45 -5.78
CA SER A 295 -18.04 -25.43 -5.49
C SER A 295 -17.44 -26.84 -5.31
N GLY A 296 -18.22 -27.90 -5.54
CA GLY A 296 -17.77 -29.29 -5.46
C GLY A 296 -17.82 -29.89 -4.06
N LEU A 297 -18.57 -29.28 -3.14
CA LEU A 297 -18.78 -29.81 -1.79
C LEU A 297 -20.10 -30.58 -1.71
N ARG A 298 -20.21 -31.50 -0.75
CA ARG A 298 -21.49 -32.08 -0.36
C ARG A 298 -21.98 -31.36 0.89
N VAL A 299 -23.26 -31.01 0.95
CA VAL A 299 -23.86 -30.37 2.14
C VAL A 299 -25.00 -31.25 2.63
N ILE A 300 -24.89 -31.70 3.87
CA ILE A 300 -25.87 -32.59 4.51
C ILE A 300 -26.40 -31.89 5.77
N GLU A 301 -27.71 -32.00 5.99
CA GLU A 301 -28.34 -31.62 7.24
C GLU A 301 -28.66 -32.89 8.01
N ASP A 302 -28.12 -33.02 9.22
CA ASP A 302 -28.27 -34.23 10.05
C ASP A 302 -28.41 -33.85 11.52
N ASN A 303 -28.99 -34.75 12.33
CA ASN A 303 -28.96 -34.59 13.78
C ASN A 303 -27.62 -35.14 14.28
N VAL A 304 -26.70 -34.23 14.60
CA VAL A 304 -25.36 -34.61 15.10
C VAL A 304 -25.37 -35.11 16.56
N HIS A 305 -26.55 -35.36 17.15
CA HIS A 305 -26.78 -35.91 18.49
C HIS A 305 -25.95 -35.24 19.60
N SER A 306 -25.67 -33.95 19.43
CA SER A 306 -24.94 -33.10 20.36
C SER A 306 -25.50 -31.70 20.28
N ILE A 307 -25.90 -31.14 21.42
CA ILE A 307 -26.42 -29.76 21.51
C ILE A 307 -25.28 -28.75 21.29
N ALA A 308 -24.04 -29.13 21.63
CA ALA A 308 -22.88 -28.26 21.50
C ALA A 308 -22.30 -28.22 20.07
N LEU A 309 -22.51 -29.28 19.28
CA LEU A 309 -22.00 -29.36 17.91
C LEU A 309 -23.04 -28.80 16.93
N LYS A 310 -22.73 -27.63 16.36
CA LYS A 310 -23.60 -26.96 15.38
C LYS A 310 -23.38 -27.49 13.95
N GLY A 311 -22.17 -27.88 13.63
CA GLY A 311 -21.79 -28.42 12.32
C GLY A 311 -20.31 -28.80 12.28
N PHE A 312 -19.87 -29.39 11.17
CA PHE A 312 -18.46 -29.66 10.90
C PHE A 312 -18.19 -29.91 9.41
N TYR A 313 -16.99 -29.58 8.96
CA TYR A 313 -16.45 -29.96 7.66
C TYR A 313 -15.55 -31.21 7.76
N SER A 314 -15.79 -32.17 6.87
CA SER A 314 -14.99 -33.39 6.69
C SER A 314 -14.13 -33.31 5.42
N PRO A 315 -12.81 -33.13 5.52
CA PRO A 315 -11.93 -33.03 4.36
C PRO A 315 -11.89 -34.30 3.50
N SER A 316 -11.94 -35.48 4.12
CA SER A 316 -11.81 -36.78 3.46
C SER A 316 -12.86 -37.05 2.40
N ASN A 317 -14.07 -36.53 2.59
CA ASN A 317 -15.20 -36.70 1.69
C ASN A 317 -15.77 -35.37 1.18
N SER A 318 -15.06 -34.24 1.43
CA SER A 318 -15.45 -32.88 1.07
C SER A 318 -16.90 -32.54 1.44
N THR A 319 -17.30 -32.91 2.66
CA THR A 319 -18.70 -32.79 3.12
C THR A 319 -18.81 -31.80 4.28
N ILE A 320 -19.76 -30.87 4.17
CA ILE A 320 -20.21 -29.99 5.25
C ILE A 320 -21.47 -30.61 5.85
N THR A 321 -21.45 -30.86 7.15
CA THR A 321 -22.61 -31.34 7.91
C THR A 321 -23.11 -30.22 8.81
N ILE A 322 -24.39 -29.88 8.71
CA ILE A 322 -25.06 -28.86 9.53
C ILE A 322 -26.11 -29.52 10.40
N ASN A 323 -26.19 -29.12 11.66
CA ASN A 323 -27.21 -29.63 12.57
C ASN A 323 -28.61 -29.14 12.14
N ASN A 324 -29.51 -30.07 11.86
CA ASN A 324 -30.85 -29.75 11.36
C ASN A 324 -31.76 -29.04 12.40
N LEU A 325 -31.40 -29.06 13.69
CA LEU A 325 -32.13 -28.42 14.78
C LEU A 325 -31.84 -26.92 14.94
N LEU A 326 -30.87 -26.37 14.21
CA LEU A 326 -30.51 -24.95 14.27
C LEU A 326 -31.59 -24.08 13.61
N ASN A 327 -31.79 -22.88 14.15
CA ASN A 327 -32.58 -21.86 13.45
C ASN A 327 -31.82 -21.31 12.24
N ASP A 328 -32.51 -20.63 11.32
CA ASP A 328 -31.93 -20.18 10.06
C ASP A 328 -30.70 -19.27 10.23
N SER A 329 -30.69 -18.40 11.23
CA SER A 329 -29.55 -17.51 11.51
C SER A 329 -28.32 -18.31 11.95
N GLU A 330 -28.53 -19.30 12.82
CA GLU A 330 -27.48 -20.21 13.28
C GLU A 330 -26.99 -21.12 12.15
N LYS A 331 -27.89 -21.62 11.29
CA LYS A 331 -27.53 -22.40 10.09
C LYS A 331 -26.64 -21.59 9.16
N VAL A 332 -26.96 -20.31 8.90
CA VAL A 332 -26.10 -19.44 8.07
C VAL A 332 -24.73 -19.27 8.73
N ALA A 333 -24.68 -18.91 10.01
CA ALA A 333 -23.41 -18.69 10.72
C ALA A 333 -22.50 -19.93 10.69
N THR A 334 -23.06 -21.11 11.01
CA THR A 334 -22.32 -22.38 10.97
C THR A 334 -21.93 -22.75 9.55
N MET A 335 -22.82 -22.60 8.57
CA MET A 335 -22.52 -22.93 7.17
C MET A 335 -21.35 -22.12 6.62
N VAL A 336 -21.30 -20.82 6.93
CA VAL A 336 -20.19 -19.97 6.49
C VAL A 336 -18.87 -20.40 7.14
N HIS A 337 -18.89 -20.74 8.43
CA HIS A 337 -17.70 -21.23 9.15
C HIS A 337 -17.15 -22.52 8.53
N GLU A 338 -18.00 -23.53 8.35
CA GLU A 338 -17.59 -24.80 7.75
C GLU A 338 -17.17 -24.64 6.30
N PHE A 339 -17.83 -23.75 5.56
CA PHE A 339 -17.44 -23.44 4.19
C PHE A 339 -16.09 -22.72 4.11
N ALA A 340 -15.75 -21.88 5.10
CA ALA A 340 -14.42 -21.29 5.23
C ALA A 340 -13.35 -22.38 5.38
N HIS A 341 -13.56 -23.37 6.25
CA HIS A 341 -12.66 -24.52 6.36
C HIS A 341 -12.52 -25.28 5.04
N ALA A 342 -13.63 -25.53 4.34
CA ALA A 342 -13.61 -26.24 3.08
C ALA A 342 -12.83 -25.48 1.98
N LEU A 343 -13.01 -24.16 1.91
CA LEU A 343 -12.35 -23.30 0.92
C LEU A 343 -10.88 -23.04 1.21
N MET A 344 -10.55 -22.77 2.48
CA MET A 344 -9.23 -22.25 2.86
C MET A 344 -8.30 -23.33 3.38
N HIS A 345 -8.85 -24.39 3.98
CA HIS A 345 -8.07 -25.29 4.85
C HIS A 345 -8.01 -26.74 4.39
N LYS A 346 -8.67 -27.11 3.28
CA LYS A 346 -8.69 -28.49 2.78
C LYS A 346 -7.31 -29.13 2.63
N THR A 347 -6.32 -28.36 2.16
CA THR A 347 -4.92 -28.81 1.99
C THR A 347 -3.94 -27.92 2.77
N SER A 348 -4.43 -27.17 3.75
CA SER A 348 -3.61 -26.24 4.51
C SER A 348 -2.74 -26.98 5.52
N THR A 349 -1.48 -26.56 5.65
CA THR A 349 -0.52 -27.01 6.66
C THR A 349 -0.40 -26.04 7.84
N GLN A 350 -1.27 -25.03 7.91
CA GLN A 350 -1.26 -24.06 9.01
C GLN A 350 -1.66 -24.74 10.33
N PRO A 351 -1.15 -24.25 11.48
CA PRO A 351 -1.64 -24.64 12.80
C PRO A 351 -3.16 -24.50 12.92
N LYS A 352 -3.77 -25.40 13.70
CA LYS A 352 -5.23 -25.44 13.91
C LYS A 352 -5.77 -24.10 14.38
N GLU A 353 -5.05 -23.43 15.28
CA GLU A 353 -5.43 -22.15 15.86
C GLU A 353 -5.53 -21.04 14.80
N ILE A 354 -4.65 -21.05 13.78
CA ILE A 354 -4.72 -20.13 12.63
C ILE A 354 -5.94 -20.44 11.79
N MET A 355 -6.18 -21.72 11.51
CA MET A 355 -7.30 -22.15 10.69
C MET A 355 -8.65 -21.78 11.32
N GLU A 356 -8.81 -22.02 12.62
CA GLU A 356 -10.03 -21.61 13.36
C GLU A 356 -10.17 -20.09 13.40
N PHE A 357 -9.09 -19.34 13.66
CA PHE A 357 -9.13 -17.88 13.63
C PHE A 357 -9.57 -17.34 12.26
N GLU A 358 -9.03 -17.87 11.17
CA GLU A 358 -9.39 -17.45 9.82
C GLU A 358 -10.84 -17.75 9.47
N ALA A 359 -11.32 -18.95 9.83
CA ALA A 359 -12.70 -19.36 9.62
C ALA A 359 -13.67 -18.48 10.43
N GLU A 360 -13.37 -18.24 11.71
CA GLU A 360 -14.20 -17.43 12.60
C GLU A 360 -14.28 -15.98 12.15
N VAL A 361 -13.13 -15.37 11.80
CA VAL A 361 -13.09 -13.98 11.30
C VAL A 361 -13.86 -13.85 9.99
N LEU A 362 -13.69 -14.80 9.06
CA LEU A 362 -14.42 -14.80 7.79
C LEU A 362 -15.93 -14.94 8.02
N SER A 363 -16.32 -15.87 8.91
CA SER A 363 -17.72 -16.07 9.31
C SER A 363 -18.31 -14.78 9.88
N HIS A 364 -17.64 -14.16 10.86
CA HIS A 364 -18.06 -12.89 11.45
C HIS A 364 -18.22 -11.78 10.40
N MET A 365 -17.28 -11.65 9.47
CA MET A 365 -17.36 -10.64 8.40
C MET A 365 -18.56 -10.85 7.49
N ILE A 366 -18.88 -12.09 7.12
CA ILE A 366 -20.03 -12.40 6.26
C ILE A 366 -21.35 -12.24 7.04
N GLN A 367 -21.41 -12.71 8.29
CA GLN A 367 -22.57 -12.49 9.16
C GLN A 367 -22.87 -10.99 9.32
N ARG A 368 -21.84 -10.16 9.51
CA ARG A 368 -21.96 -8.70 9.55
C ARG A 368 -22.44 -8.12 8.22
N ARG A 369 -21.93 -8.63 7.08
CA ARG A 369 -22.40 -8.24 5.73
C ARG A 369 -23.89 -8.52 5.57
N LEU A 370 -24.35 -9.67 6.06
CA LEU A 370 -25.74 -10.11 6.01
C LEU A 370 -26.60 -9.53 7.15
N ASN A 371 -26.01 -8.73 8.04
CA ASN A 371 -26.67 -8.15 9.21
C ASN A 371 -27.40 -9.19 10.08
N LEU A 372 -26.83 -10.38 10.20
CA LEU A 372 -27.30 -11.36 11.16
C LEU A 372 -27.14 -10.80 12.58
N PRO A 373 -28.01 -11.17 13.54
CA PRO A 373 -27.81 -10.82 14.93
C PRO A 373 -26.50 -11.43 15.41
N LEU A 374 -25.46 -10.59 15.45
CA LEU A 374 -24.18 -10.95 16.04
C LEU A 374 -24.38 -10.93 17.54
N SER A 375 -24.23 -12.06 18.20
CA SER A 375 -24.20 -12.06 19.66
C SER A 375 -23.04 -11.18 20.13
N ASP A 376 -23.24 -10.37 21.17
CA ASP A 376 -22.16 -9.58 21.80
C ASP A 376 -20.98 -10.46 22.24
N MET A 377 -21.24 -11.76 22.39
CA MET A 377 -20.27 -12.83 22.63
C MET A 377 -19.14 -12.87 21.58
N ASN A 378 -19.34 -12.42 20.34
CA ASN A 378 -18.34 -12.56 19.28
C ASN A 378 -17.07 -11.71 19.49
N LYS A 379 -17.14 -10.57 20.21
CA LYS A 379 -15.94 -9.74 20.44
C LYS A 379 -14.99 -10.40 21.44
N ASP A 380 -15.53 -10.97 22.51
CA ASP A 380 -14.75 -11.69 23.52
C ASP A 380 -14.24 -13.02 22.96
N TYR A 381 -15.01 -13.71 22.11
CA TYR A 381 -14.55 -14.91 21.40
C TYR A 381 -13.43 -14.59 20.39
N LEU A 382 -13.59 -13.58 19.53
CA LEU A 382 -12.53 -13.14 18.61
C LEU A 382 -11.27 -12.71 19.37
N ALA A 383 -11.44 -12.06 20.53
CA ALA A 383 -10.36 -11.73 21.43
C ALA A 383 -9.64 -12.99 21.97
N GLN A 384 -10.37 -14.01 22.40
CA GLN A 384 -9.80 -15.28 22.88
C GLN A 384 -9.07 -16.05 21.78
N TYR A 385 -9.62 -16.12 20.57
CA TYR A 385 -8.93 -16.74 19.43
C TYR A 385 -7.67 -15.97 19.07
N TYR A 386 -7.73 -14.63 19.08
CA TYR A 386 -6.58 -13.78 18.85
C TYR A 386 -5.48 -13.99 19.91
N ASP A 387 -5.85 -14.12 21.19
CA ASP A 387 -4.91 -14.36 22.28
C ASP A 387 -4.18 -15.71 22.13
N LYS A 388 -4.90 -16.76 21.70
CA LYS A 388 -4.33 -18.08 21.39
C LYS A 388 -3.30 -18.05 20.25
N ILE A 389 -3.42 -17.12 19.30
CA ILE A 389 -2.52 -17.01 18.15
C ILE A 389 -1.40 -15.97 18.32
N LYS A 390 -1.56 -15.00 19.23
CA LYS A 390 -0.60 -13.91 19.45
C LYS A 390 0.80 -14.40 19.83
N GLY A 391 0.90 -15.50 20.57
CA GLY A 391 2.18 -16.07 21.03
C GLY A 391 3.05 -16.72 19.96
N ASN A 392 2.49 -17.03 18.78
CA ASN A 392 3.13 -17.88 17.77
C ASN A 392 3.80 -17.10 16.61
N ASN A 393 4.09 -15.80 16.80
CA ASN A 393 4.69 -14.94 15.77
C ASN A 393 3.91 -14.95 14.44
N ILE A 394 2.58 -15.00 14.53
CA ILE A 394 1.70 -15.26 13.39
C ILE A 394 1.64 -14.05 12.45
N PRO A 395 1.79 -14.26 11.13
CA PRO A 395 1.73 -13.18 10.15
C PRO A 395 0.27 -12.76 9.92
N ILE A 396 -0.26 -11.91 10.81
CA ILE A 396 -1.65 -11.45 10.78
C ILE A 396 -2.05 -10.86 9.42
N GLU A 397 -1.15 -10.13 8.76
CA GLU A 397 -1.37 -9.60 7.43
C GLU A 397 -1.61 -10.70 6.38
N LYS A 398 -0.89 -11.84 6.48
CA LYS A 398 -1.10 -13.00 5.60
C LYS A 398 -2.48 -13.63 5.88
N CYS A 399 -2.89 -13.71 7.16
CA CYS A 399 -4.20 -14.23 7.53
C CYS A 399 -5.32 -13.37 6.93
N PHE A 400 -5.30 -12.05 7.17
CA PHE A 400 -6.28 -11.13 6.59
C PHE A 400 -6.27 -11.11 5.07
N ARG A 401 -5.13 -11.37 4.43
CA ARG A 401 -5.04 -11.52 2.96
C ARG A 401 -5.78 -12.77 2.49
N ARG A 402 -5.59 -13.91 3.15
CA ARG A 402 -6.33 -15.16 2.85
C ARG A 402 -7.84 -14.98 3.10
N ILE A 403 -8.21 -14.44 4.27
CA ILE A 403 -9.59 -14.10 4.61
C ILE A 403 -10.22 -13.19 3.55
N SER A 404 -9.53 -12.12 3.14
CA SER A 404 -10.06 -11.18 2.13
C SER A 404 -10.30 -11.85 0.78
N LYS A 405 -9.42 -12.78 0.36
CA LYS A 405 -9.62 -13.56 -0.87
C LYS A 405 -10.86 -14.45 -0.76
N ALA A 406 -10.97 -15.21 0.34
CA ALA A 406 -12.11 -16.11 0.58
C ALA A 406 -13.43 -15.34 0.71
N TYR A 407 -13.43 -14.21 1.43
CA TYR A 407 -14.57 -13.31 1.55
C TYR A 407 -15.07 -12.85 0.18
N ASN A 408 -14.18 -12.37 -0.69
CA ASN A 408 -14.55 -11.94 -2.04
C ASN A 408 -15.15 -13.08 -2.85
N HIS A 409 -14.61 -14.29 -2.73
CA HIS A 409 -15.12 -15.47 -3.44
C HIS A 409 -16.52 -15.85 -2.97
N ILE A 410 -16.72 -16.00 -1.65
CA ILE A 410 -18.02 -16.38 -1.06
C ILE A 410 -19.06 -15.32 -1.38
N THR A 411 -18.74 -14.04 -1.20
CA THR A 411 -19.71 -12.97 -1.42
C THR A 411 -20.10 -12.83 -2.88
N GLN A 412 -19.18 -12.96 -3.83
CA GLN A 412 -19.52 -12.95 -5.26
C GLN A 412 -20.38 -14.15 -5.67
N GLY A 413 -20.13 -15.33 -5.09
CA GLY A 413 -20.95 -16.52 -5.31
C GLY A 413 -22.36 -16.35 -4.73
N LEU A 414 -22.42 -15.92 -3.48
CA LEU A 414 -23.67 -15.67 -2.76
C LEU A 414 -24.52 -14.58 -3.44
N ASP A 415 -23.92 -13.46 -3.83
CA ASP A 415 -24.60 -12.36 -4.51
C ASP A 415 -25.27 -12.88 -5.80
N LYS A 416 -24.57 -13.73 -6.59
CA LYS A 416 -25.14 -14.33 -7.81
C LYS A 416 -26.29 -15.29 -7.52
N GLU A 417 -26.15 -16.14 -6.50
CA GLU A 417 -27.22 -17.07 -6.12
C GLU A 417 -28.46 -16.35 -5.60
N LEU A 418 -28.28 -15.24 -4.88
CA LEU A 418 -29.38 -14.39 -4.44
C LEU A 418 -30.03 -13.65 -5.62
N GLU A 419 -29.24 -13.11 -6.55
CA GLU A 419 -29.77 -12.50 -7.78
C GLU A 419 -30.57 -13.50 -8.63
N ASN A 420 -30.10 -14.75 -8.78
CA ASN A 420 -30.82 -15.82 -9.47
C ASN A 420 -32.17 -16.15 -8.83
N ARG A 421 -32.29 -15.94 -7.53
CA ARG A 421 -33.53 -16.14 -6.74
C ARG A 421 -34.40 -14.87 -6.67
N GLY A 422 -34.04 -13.81 -7.40
CA GLY A 422 -34.77 -12.54 -7.41
C GLY A 422 -34.50 -11.64 -6.20
N ILE A 423 -33.52 -11.97 -5.36
CA ILE A 423 -33.14 -11.16 -4.20
C ILE A 423 -32.00 -10.24 -4.59
N THR A 424 -32.27 -8.93 -4.56
CA THR A 424 -31.23 -7.92 -4.85
C THR A 424 -30.59 -7.46 -3.55
N ILE A 425 -29.30 -7.74 -3.37
CA ILE A 425 -28.55 -7.17 -2.24
C ILE A 425 -28.27 -5.70 -2.54
N GLY A 426 -28.80 -4.80 -1.71
CA GLY A 426 -28.57 -3.36 -1.79
C GLY A 426 -27.16 -2.95 -1.36
N ARG A 427 -26.08 -3.59 -1.84
CA ARG A 427 -24.69 -3.16 -1.57
C ARG A 427 -23.79 -3.33 -2.78
N ASP A 428 -23.62 -2.22 -3.49
CA ASP A 428 -22.49 -1.83 -4.32
C ASP A 428 -22.12 -2.67 -5.57
N ARG A 429 -22.99 -2.59 -6.60
CA ARG A 429 -22.59 -2.77 -8.01
C ARG A 429 -21.59 -1.69 -8.50
N TYR A 430 -21.27 -0.68 -7.70
CA TYR A 430 -20.52 0.50 -8.15
C TYR A 430 -19.02 0.49 -7.79
N GLN A 431 -18.59 -0.11 -6.68
CA GLN A 431 -17.16 -0.30 -6.37
C GLN A 431 -16.48 -1.32 -7.31
N ASN A 432 -17.22 -2.33 -7.79
CA ASN A 432 -16.71 -3.32 -8.75
C ASN A 432 -16.44 -2.75 -10.15
N ARG A 433 -17.07 -1.63 -10.53
CA ARG A 433 -16.87 -1.01 -11.87
C ARG A 433 -15.46 -0.48 -12.07
N GLU A 434 -14.77 0.00 -11.04
CA GLU A 434 -13.36 0.40 -11.21
C GLU A 434 -12.44 -0.81 -11.41
N ARG A 435 -12.69 -1.98 -10.79
CA ARG A 435 -11.94 -3.19 -11.14
C ARG A 435 -12.23 -3.63 -12.57
N ALA A 436 -13.49 -3.59 -13.01
CA ALA A 436 -13.87 -3.96 -14.37
C ALA A 436 -13.35 -2.95 -15.43
N GLN A 437 -13.10 -1.69 -15.06
CA GLN A 437 -12.53 -0.67 -15.94
C GLN A 437 -11.00 -0.59 -15.87
N GLN A 438 -10.37 -1.02 -14.78
CA GLN A 438 -8.90 -1.05 -14.62
C GLN A 438 -8.28 -2.43 -14.88
N GLN A 439 -9.07 -3.50 -14.99
CA GLN A 439 -8.65 -4.84 -15.40
C GLN A 439 -9.64 -5.40 -16.43
N LYS A 440 -9.28 -5.39 -17.71
CA LYS A 440 -9.77 -6.40 -18.65
C LYS A 440 -8.83 -7.60 -18.59
N PRO A 441 -9.13 -8.67 -17.84
CA PRO A 441 -8.44 -9.94 -18.05
C PRO A 441 -8.91 -10.56 -19.38
N LYS A 442 -7.97 -11.04 -20.19
CA LYS A 442 -8.28 -11.98 -21.28
C LYS A 442 -8.87 -13.25 -20.66
N LYS A 443 -9.91 -13.81 -21.30
CA LYS A 443 -10.83 -14.84 -20.78
C LYS A 443 -10.20 -16.18 -20.36
N GLU A 444 -8.89 -16.37 -20.45
CA GLU A 444 -8.25 -17.69 -20.26
C GLU A 444 -7.40 -17.85 -18.99
N GLN A 445 -7.13 -16.79 -18.20
CA GLN A 445 -6.19 -16.83 -17.06
C GLN A 445 -6.83 -16.88 -15.65
N VAL A 446 -8.09 -17.29 -15.53
CA VAL A 446 -8.78 -17.34 -14.22
C VAL A 446 -8.58 -18.67 -13.49
N LYS A 447 -8.22 -19.75 -14.19
CA LYS A 447 -7.99 -21.07 -13.56
C LYS A 447 -6.55 -21.31 -13.07
N GLU A 448 -5.53 -20.74 -13.72
CA GLU A 448 -4.11 -20.97 -13.34
C GLU A 448 -3.63 -20.12 -12.16
N ASN A 449 -4.12 -18.88 -12.02
CA ASN A 449 -3.65 -17.96 -10.97
C ASN A 449 -4.11 -18.32 -9.55
N PHE A 450 -5.00 -19.30 -9.40
CA PHE A 450 -5.46 -19.76 -8.08
C PHE A 450 -4.46 -20.72 -7.42
N PHE A 451 -3.77 -21.56 -8.22
CA PHE A 451 -2.85 -22.58 -7.70
C PHE A 451 -1.45 -22.02 -7.40
N ASN A 452 -0.91 -21.13 -8.23
CA ASN A 452 0.45 -20.62 -8.05
C ASN A 452 0.60 -19.64 -6.86
N GLY A 453 -0.49 -19.08 -6.35
CA GLY A 453 -0.46 -18.08 -5.27
C GLY A 453 -0.69 -18.63 -3.86
N LEU A 454 -0.75 -19.96 -3.71
CA LEU A 454 -0.87 -20.66 -2.42
C LEU A 454 0.47 -21.22 -1.91
N GLU A 455 1.51 -21.22 -2.74
CA GLU A 455 2.84 -21.77 -2.41
C GLU A 455 3.93 -20.72 -2.09
N GLU A 456 3.59 -19.42 -1.99
CA GLU A 456 4.53 -18.33 -1.57
C GLU A 456 4.16 -17.60 -0.25
#